data_AF-A0AAV4ZL06-F1
#
_entry.id   AF-A0AAV4ZL06-F1
#
_cell.length_a   1.000
_cell.length_b   1.000
_cell.length_c   1.000
_cell.angle_alpha   90.00
_cell.angle_beta   90.00
_cell.angle_gamma   90.00
#
_symmetry.space_group_name_H-M   'P 1'
#
loop_
_entity.id
_entity.type
_entity.pdbx_description
1 polymer ?
#
loop_
_entity_poly.entity_id
_entity_poly.type
_entity_poly.pdbx_seq_one_letter_code
_entity_poly.pdbx_strand_id
1 'polypeptide(L)'
;MPEDEIERAAAQDEDNPTTDEGHWARAAVGLPAHDEAPTKATIQASFDRDVVEFFKRGGRGYQARMNAVLRRYMEAEKERTP
;
A
#
# COMPACT_ATOMS: atom_id res chain seq x y z
N MET A 1 -6.93 33.50 -19.58
CA MET A 1 -7.44 33.33 -18.21
C MET A 1 -6.68 34.30 -17.33
N PRO A 2 -7.20 35.50 -17.10
CA PRO A 2 -6.71 36.38 -16.04
C PRO A 2 -7.00 35.74 -14.66
N GLU A 3 -6.22 36.09 -13.65
CA GLU A 3 -6.23 35.44 -12.32
C GLU A 3 -7.57 35.60 -11.58
N ASP A 4 -8.26 36.70 -11.81
CA ASP A 4 -9.60 37.01 -11.29
C ASP A 4 -10.68 36.04 -11.81
N GLU A 5 -10.55 35.58 -13.04
CA GLU A 5 -11.45 34.59 -13.63
C GLU A 5 -11.28 33.22 -12.95
N ILE A 6 -10.04 32.87 -12.59
CA ILE A 6 -9.70 31.61 -11.91
C ILE A 6 -10.25 31.62 -10.48
N GLU A 7 -10.08 32.72 -9.76
CA GLU A 7 -10.54 32.86 -8.37
C GLU A 7 -12.06 32.82 -8.27
N ARG A 8 -12.77 33.48 -9.21
CA ARG A 8 -14.23 33.42 -9.29
C ARG A 8 -14.74 32.01 -9.60
N ALA A 9 -14.08 31.29 -10.52
CA ALA A 9 -14.46 29.93 -10.89
C ALA A 9 -14.26 28.97 -9.70
N ALA A 10 -13.14 29.08 -8.98
CA ALA A 10 -12.88 28.27 -7.80
C ALA A 10 -13.88 28.54 -6.65
N ALA A 11 -14.32 29.79 -6.47
CA ALA A 11 -15.28 30.15 -5.42
C ALA A 11 -16.73 29.70 -5.70
N GLN A 12 -17.07 29.39 -6.95
CA GLN A 12 -18.40 28.94 -7.36
C GLN A 12 -18.49 27.42 -7.58
N ASP A 13 -17.37 26.71 -7.41
CA ASP A 13 -17.29 25.26 -7.61
C ASP A 13 -17.79 24.53 -6.36
N GLU A 14 -18.95 23.87 -6.49
CA GLU A 14 -19.59 23.09 -5.43
C GLU A 14 -18.76 21.86 -5.03
N ASP A 15 -17.96 21.32 -5.96
CA ASP A 15 -17.08 20.17 -5.72
C ASP A 15 -15.74 20.59 -5.07
N ASN A 16 -15.47 21.89 -4.97
CA ASN A 16 -14.26 22.45 -4.35
C ASN A 16 -14.62 23.45 -3.23
N PRO A 17 -15.22 22.97 -2.12
CA PRO A 17 -15.61 23.84 -1.02
C PRO A 17 -14.38 24.53 -0.42
N THR A 18 -14.52 25.82 -0.09
CA THR A 18 -13.47 26.56 0.62
C THR A 18 -13.19 25.92 1.97
N THR A 19 -11.97 25.45 2.15
CA THR A 19 -11.53 24.81 3.39
C THR A 19 -10.92 25.82 4.35
N ASP A 20 -11.41 25.84 5.59
CA ASP A 20 -10.91 26.65 6.71
C ASP A 20 -9.94 25.85 7.61
N GLU A 21 -9.17 26.53 8.47
CA GLU A 21 -8.24 25.89 9.42
C GLU A 21 -8.95 24.86 10.32
N GLY A 22 -10.19 25.12 10.73
CA GLY A 22 -11.01 24.21 11.52
C GLY A 22 -11.47 22.95 10.78
N HIS A 23 -11.55 22.99 9.44
CA HIS A 23 -11.77 21.80 8.63
C HIS A 23 -10.54 20.90 8.63
N TRP A 24 -9.35 21.47 8.45
CA TRP A 24 -8.09 20.72 8.53
C TRP A 24 -7.81 20.19 9.94
N ALA A 25 -8.19 20.93 10.98
CA ALA A 25 -8.04 20.49 12.37
C ALA A 25 -8.89 19.25 12.73
N ARG A 26 -9.95 18.97 11.96
CA ARG A 26 -10.87 17.83 12.16
C ARG A 26 -10.76 16.77 11.07
N ALA A 27 -9.93 17.00 10.06
CA ALA A 27 -9.72 16.05 8.99
C ALA A 27 -9.07 14.78 9.54
N ALA A 28 -9.78 13.65 9.44
CA ALA A 28 -9.20 12.36 9.76
C ALA A 28 -8.26 11.96 8.61
N VAL A 29 -6.95 12.00 8.84
CA VAL A 29 -5.99 11.45 7.89
C VAL A 29 -6.14 9.93 7.91
N GLY A 30 -6.77 9.37 6.88
CA GLY A 30 -6.79 7.94 6.64
C GLY A 30 -5.41 7.47 6.20
N LEU A 31 -4.44 7.45 7.12
CA LEU A 31 -3.21 6.71 6.85
C LEU A 31 -3.61 5.24 6.67
N PRO A 32 -3.20 4.57 5.57
CA PRO A 32 -3.30 3.11 5.51
C PRO A 32 -2.61 2.58 6.76
N ALA A 33 -3.25 1.68 7.51
CA ALA A 33 -2.80 1.19 8.81
C ALA A 33 -1.26 1.01 8.88
N HIS A 34 -0.58 2.05 9.34
CA HIS A 34 0.86 2.10 9.54
C HIS A 34 1.20 1.95 11.03
N ASP A 35 0.17 1.92 11.90
CA ASP A 35 0.29 1.80 13.36
C ASP A 35 0.46 0.35 13.84
N GLU A 36 0.40 -0.64 12.94
CA GLU A 36 0.85 -1.99 13.22
C GLU A 36 2.27 -2.13 12.68
N ALA A 37 3.22 -2.46 13.55
CA ALA A 37 4.62 -2.71 13.20
C ALA A 37 4.74 -3.45 11.85
N PRO A 38 5.73 -3.12 10.98
CA PRO A 38 5.82 -3.73 9.67
C PRO A 38 5.80 -5.25 9.82
N THR A 39 4.68 -5.88 9.45
CA THR A 39 4.48 -7.33 9.61
C THR A 39 5.43 -8.13 8.72
N LYS A 40 6.15 -7.43 7.83
CA LYS A 40 7.10 -7.98 6.87
C LYS A 40 8.50 -7.46 7.18
N ALA A 41 9.42 -8.38 7.43
CA ALA A 41 10.84 -8.07 7.49
C ALA A 41 11.40 -7.91 6.06
N THR A 42 12.09 -6.82 5.79
CA THR A 42 12.84 -6.62 4.55
C THR A 42 14.22 -7.22 4.71
N ILE A 43 14.52 -8.26 3.93
CA ILE A 43 15.83 -8.92 3.92
C ILE A 43 16.36 -9.00 2.49
N GLN A 44 17.68 -9.04 2.32
CA GLN A 44 18.29 -9.48 1.07
C GLN A 44 18.37 -11.02 1.09
N ALA A 45 17.64 -11.67 0.18
CA ALA A 45 17.66 -13.12 0.04
C ALA A 45 17.92 -13.50 -1.43
N SER A 46 18.72 -14.55 -1.61
CA SER A 46 18.96 -15.17 -2.92
C SER A 46 18.18 -16.47 -3.01
N PHE A 47 17.50 -16.66 -4.13
CA PHE A 47 16.76 -17.88 -4.44
C PHE A 47 17.29 -18.48 -5.74
N ASP A 48 17.06 -19.77 -5.95
CA ASP A 48 17.44 -20.43 -7.20
C ASP A 48 16.77 -19.75 -8.40
N ARG A 49 17.51 -19.68 -9.50
CA ARG A 49 17.10 -18.92 -10.68
C ARG A 49 15.80 -19.45 -11.27
N ASP A 50 15.66 -20.75 -11.36
CA ASP A 50 14.47 -21.43 -11.90
C ASP A 50 13.23 -21.19 -11.04
N VAL A 51 13.37 -21.15 -9.71
CA VAL A 51 12.29 -20.79 -8.77
C VAL A 51 11.82 -19.36 -9.03
N VAL A 52 12.74 -18.40 -9.15
CA VAL A 52 12.38 -17.00 -9.43
C VAL A 52 11.68 -16.88 -10.78
N GLU A 53 12.20 -17.54 -11.82
CA GLU A 53 11.61 -17.52 -13.15
C GLU A 53 10.22 -18.18 -13.18
N PHE A 54 10.01 -19.27 -12.44
CA PHE A 54 8.70 -19.90 -12.30
C PHE A 54 7.64 -18.92 -11.78
N PHE A 55 7.94 -18.19 -10.69
CA PHE A 55 6.98 -17.24 -10.13
C PHE A 55 6.77 -16.00 -11.01
N LYS A 56 7.84 -15.52 -11.67
CA LYS A 56 7.79 -14.39 -12.60
C LYS A 56 6.90 -14.62 -13.82
N ARG A 57 6.74 -15.87 -14.29
CA ARG A 57 5.83 -16.21 -15.41
C ARG A 57 4.39 -15.73 -15.16
N GLY A 58 3.95 -15.66 -13.90
CA GLY A 58 2.63 -15.14 -13.52
C GLY A 58 2.54 -13.61 -13.43
N GLY A 59 3.56 -12.87 -13.88
CA GLY A 59 3.55 -11.40 -13.92
C GLY A 59 3.58 -10.72 -12.55
N ARG A 60 3.03 -9.49 -12.50
CA ARG A 60 3.00 -8.63 -11.30
C ARG A 60 2.48 -9.41 -10.08
N GLY A 61 3.10 -9.15 -8.92
CA GLY A 61 2.75 -9.83 -7.66
C GLY A 61 3.43 -11.19 -7.45
N TYR A 62 4.42 -11.56 -8.27
CA TYR A 62 5.16 -12.81 -8.09
C TYR A 62 5.78 -12.96 -6.70
N GLN A 63 6.32 -11.87 -6.12
CA GLN A 63 6.86 -11.87 -4.76
C GLN A 63 5.79 -12.17 -3.70
N ALA A 64 4.57 -11.66 -3.88
CA ALA A 64 3.46 -11.94 -2.98
C ALA A 64 3.03 -13.41 -3.04
N ARG A 65 2.99 -14.00 -4.25
CA ARG A 65 2.73 -15.44 -4.44
C ARG A 65 3.84 -16.29 -3.81
N MET A 66 5.10 -15.94 -4.03
CA MET A 66 6.25 -16.61 -3.43
C MET A 66 6.18 -16.57 -1.90
N ASN A 67 5.87 -15.41 -1.32
CA ASN A 67 5.69 -15.26 0.12
C ASN A 67 4.50 -16.09 0.67
N ALA A 68 3.40 -16.21 -0.08
CA ALA A 68 2.26 -17.03 0.34
C ALA A 68 2.63 -18.52 0.44
N VAL A 69 3.46 -19.03 -0.49
CA VAL A 69 3.97 -20.41 -0.45
C VAL A 69 4.87 -20.61 0.78
N LEU A 70 5.83 -19.70 0.99
CA LEU A 70 6.72 -19.77 2.17
C LEU A 70 5.93 -19.74 3.49
N ARG A 71 4.88 -18.91 3.56
CA ARG A 71 4.01 -18.85 4.72
C ARG A 71 3.27 -20.18 4.97
N ARG A 72 2.71 -20.78 3.92
CA ARG A 72 2.02 -22.07 4.05
C ARG A 72 2.96 -23.18 4.54
N TYR A 73 4.19 -23.21 4.04
CA TYR A 73 5.21 -24.13 4.53
C TYR A 73 5.53 -23.89 6.02
N MET A 74 5.74 -22.63 6.41
CA MET A 74 6.01 -22.25 7.80
C MET A 74 4.90 -22.67 8.76
N GLU A 75 3.63 -22.44 8.43
CA GLU A 75 2.52 -22.84 9.30
C GLU A 75 2.43 -24.38 9.40
N ALA A 76 2.61 -25.10 8.29
CA ALA A 76 2.62 -26.56 8.31
C ALA A 76 3.76 -27.12 9.18
N GLU A 77 4.94 -26.53 9.15
CA GLU A 77 6.06 -26.96 10.00
C GLU A 77 5.84 -26.65 11.50
N LYS A 78 5.18 -25.54 11.83
CA LYS A 78 4.78 -25.23 13.21
C LYS A 78 3.75 -26.23 13.74
N GLU A 79 2.82 -26.68 12.91
CA GLU A 79 1.84 -27.70 13.31
C GLU A 79 2.49 -29.07 13.57
N ARG A 80 3.60 -29.36 12.88
CA ARG A 80 4.36 -30.62 13.03
C ARG A 80 5.29 -30.64 14.23
N THR A 81 5.73 -29.48 14.70
CA THR A 81 6.68 -29.35 15.81
C THR A 81 5.95 -28.66 16.98
N PRO A 82 5.42 -29.44 17.95
CA PRO A 82 4.72 -28.87 19.10
C PRO A 82 5.66 -28.16 20.09
#